data_AF-A0A0R2RMD8-F1
#
_entry.id   AF-A0A0R2RMD8-F1
#
_cell.length_a   1.000
_cell.length_b   1.000
_cell.length_c   1.000
_cell.angle_alpha   90.00
_cell.angle_beta   90.00
_cell.angle_gamma   90.00
#
_symmetry.space_group_name_H-M   'P 1'
#
loop_
_entity.id
_entity.type
_entity.pdbx_description
1 polymer ?
#
loop_
_entity_poly.entity_id
_entity_poly.type
_entity_poly.pdbx_seq_one_letter_code
_entity_poly.pdbx_strand_id
1 'polypeptide(L)' 'NGDGFKGFVHQIVIDKFLSKHASPEDIELYFCGPPLMNQAIIKMADDFGIPDENVRFDDFGG' A
#
# COMPACT_ATOMS: atom_id res chain seq x y z
N ASN A 1 19.03 15.78 9.10
CA ASN A 1 18.27 15.58 10.36
C ASN A 1 17.33 14.37 10.33
N GLY A 2 16.92 13.84 9.16
CA GLY A 2 16.16 12.57 9.12
C GLY A 2 14.71 12.73 9.60
N ASP A 3 14.09 13.86 9.27
CA ASP A 3 12.79 14.30 9.81
C ASP A 3 11.60 13.75 8.99
N GLY A 4 11.80 12.67 8.24
CA GLY A 4 10.79 12.04 7.40
C GLY A 4 9.80 11.16 8.19
N PHE A 5 8.90 10.50 7.46
CA PHE A 5 7.96 9.55 8.06
C PHE A 5 8.68 8.35 8.67
N LYS A 6 8.18 7.87 9.81
CA LYS A 6 8.76 6.77 10.59
C LYS A 6 7.69 5.71 10.84
N GLY A 7 8.03 4.44 10.60
CA GLY A 7 7.12 3.31 10.76
C GLY A 7 7.06 2.45 9.50
N PHE A 8 6.11 1.51 9.45
CA PHE A 8 5.88 0.68 8.27
C PHE A 8 5.18 1.48 7.17
N VAL A 9 5.60 1.25 5.93
CA VAL A 9 5.14 2.04 4.77
C VAL A 9 3.63 1.99 4.56
N HIS A 10 2.99 0.82 4.73
CA HIS A 10 1.53 0.68 4.56
C HIS A 10 0.77 1.58 5.55
N GLN A 11 1.20 1.64 6.82
CA GLN A 11 0.55 2.49 7.83
C GLN A 11 0.73 3.97 7.51
N ILE A 12 1.91 4.38 7.05
CA ILE A 12 2.15 5.77 6.64
C ILE A 12 1.28 6.14 5.43
N VAL A 13 1.13 5.26 4.45
CA VAL A 13 0.28 5.50 3.27
C VAL A 13 -1.20 5.62 3.67
N ILE A 14 -1.67 4.77 4.59
CA ILE A 14 -3.01 4.87 5.18
C ILE A 14 -3.20 6.25 5.83
N ASP A 15 -2.35 6.61 6.78
CA ASP A 15 -2.52 7.80 7.63
C ASP A 15 -2.35 9.12 6.87
N LYS A 16 -1.48 9.13 5.85
CA LYS A 16 -1.12 10.35 5.13
C LYS A 16 -1.91 10.54 3.84
N PHE A 17 -2.34 9.46 3.19
CA PHE A 17 -2.93 9.50 1.85
C PHE A 17 -4.30 8.82 1.80
N LEU A 18 -4.39 7.50 1.98
CA LEU A 18 -5.62 6.75 1.67
C LEU A 18 -6.80 7.17 2.56
N SER A 19 -6.57 7.41 3.86
CA SER A 19 -7.64 7.87 4.78
C SER A 19 -8.21 9.25 4.45
N LYS A 20 -7.56 10.00 3.57
CA LYS A 20 -7.98 11.35 3.13
C LYS A 20 -8.39 11.39 1.67
N HIS A 21 -8.27 10.26 0.96
CA HIS A 21 -8.65 10.16 -0.43
C HIS A 21 -10.17 9.94 -0.53
N ALA A 22 -10.83 10.68 -1.42
CA ALA A 22 -12.29 10.60 -1.56
C ALA A 22 -12.78 9.29 -2.18
N SER A 23 -11.96 8.71 -3.06
CA SER A 23 -12.25 7.47 -3.81
C SER A 23 -10.99 6.61 -3.91
N PRO A 24 -10.53 6.00 -2.81
CA PRO A 24 -9.32 5.16 -2.81
C PRO A 24 -9.41 3.95 -3.76
N GLU A 25 -10.60 3.45 -4.04
CA GLU A 25 -10.89 2.34 -4.96
C GLU A 25 -10.44 2.59 -6.41
N ASP A 26 -10.38 3.85 -6.83
CA ASP A 26 -10.01 4.25 -8.19
C ASP A 26 -8.48 4.31 -8.42
N ILE A 27 -7.68 3.99 -7.40
CA ILE A 27 -6.21 4.09 -7.45
C ILE A 27 -5.60 2.81 -8.00
N GLU A 28 -4.63 2.95 -8.92
CA GLU A 28 -3.74 1.85 -9.30
C GLU A 28 -2.56 1.73 -8.32
N LEU A 29 -2.42 0.57 -7.70
CA LEU A 29 -1.41 0.31 -6.66
C LEU A 29 -0.30 -0.58 -7.21
N TYR A 30 0.88 0.01 -7.43
CA TYR A 30 2.09 -0.69 -7.86
C TYR A 30 3.10 -0.75 -6.70
N PHE A 31 3.52 -1.95 -6.30
CA PHE A 31 4.51 -2.10 -5.22
C PHE A 31 5.40 -3.32 -5.40
N CYS A 32 6.52 -3.33 -4.70
CA CYS A 32 7.44 -4.44 -4.68
C CYS A 32 8.29 -4.36 -3.41
N GLY A 33 8.44 -5.48 -2.70
CA GLY A 33 9.34 -5.59 -1.57
C GLY A 33 9.26 -6.94 -0.87
N PRO A 34 9.69 -7.03 0.40
CA PRO A 34 9.81 -8.31 1.09
C PRO A 34 8.44 -8.94 1.37
N PRO A 35 8.35 -10.28 1.55
CA PRO A 35 7.07 -10.99 1.66
C PRO A 35 6.08 -10.41 2.68
N LEU A 36 6.57 -10.01 3.86
CA LEU A 36 5.74 -9.40 4.90
C LEU A 36 5.22 -8.00 4.53
N MET A 37 5.99 -7.23 3.77
CA MET A 37 5.54 -5.93 3.27
C MET A 37 4.45 -6.12 2.21
N ASN A 38 4.66 -7.07 1.29
CA ASN A 38 3.69 -7.34 0.22
C ASN A 38 2.35 -7.77 0.82
N GLN A 39 2.35 -8.71 1.76
CA GLN A 39 1.13 -9.15 2.45
C GLN A 39 0.41 -7.99 3.15
N ALA A 40 1.15 -7.09 3.80
CA ALA A 40 0.55 -5.93 4.47
C ALA A 40 -0.06 -4.92 3.48
N ILE A 41 0.57 -4.72 2.30
CA ILE A 41 0.07 -3.81 1.27
C ILE A 41 -1.13 -4.41 0.53
N ILE A 42 -1.13 -5.72 0.25
CA ILE A 42 -2.30 -6.42 -0.33
C ILE A 42 -3.49 -6.27 0.61
N LYS A 43 -3.31 -6.59 1.89
CA LYS A 43 -4.37 -6.41 2.89
C LYS A 43 -4.86 -4.94 2.96
N MET A 44 -3.95 -3.98 2.88
CA MET A 44 -4.32 -2.56 2.82
C MET A 44 -5.17 -2.25 1.59
N ALA A 45 -4.85 -2.81 0.42
CA ALA A 45 -5.64 -2.63 -0.79
C ALA A 45 -7.06 -3.18 -0.64
N ASP A 46 -7.18 -4.40 -0.10
CA ASP A 46 -8.47 -5.05 0.20
C ASP A 46 -9.32 -4.21 1.17
N ASP A 47 -8.72 -3.74 2.27
CA ASP A 47 -9.41 -2.97 3.31
C ASP A 47 -9.94 -1.61 2.79
N PHE A 48 -9.31 -1.05 1.76
CA PHE A 48 -9.71 0.21 1.11
C PHE A 48 -10.55 0.01 -0.15
N GLY A 49 -10.91 -1.24 -0.47
CA GLY A 49 -11.78 -1.56 -1.60
C GLY A 49 -11.13 -1.36 -2.97
N ILE A 50 -9.80 -1.38 -3.04
CA ILE A 50 -9.07 -1.29 -4.31
C ILE A 50 -9.26 -2.62 -5.06
N PRO A 51 -9.81 -2.62 -6.28
CA PRO A 51 -10.02 -3.86 -7.04
C PRO A 51 -8.72 -4.58 -7.37
N ASP A 52 -8.73 -5.92 -7.43
CA ASP A 52 -7.55 -6.74 -7.79
C ASP A 52 -6.95 -6.33 -9.14
N GLU A 53 -7.79 -5.91 -10.09
CA GLU A 53 -7.35 -5.39 -11.39
C GLU A 53 -6.56 -4.08 -11.30
N ASN A 54 -6.59 -3.38 -10.17
CA ASN A 54 -5.79 -2.19 -9.91
C ASN A 54 -4.56 -2.49 -9.02
N VAL A 55 -4.42 -3.71 -8.48
CA VAL A 55 -3.30 -4.11 -7.64
C VAL A 55 -2.25 -4.85 -8.47
N ARG A 56 -1.04 -4.32 -8.52
CA ARG A 56 0.09 -4.90 -9.27
C ARG A 56 1.31 -4.96 -8.37
N PHE A 57 1.88 -6.13 -8.23
CA PHE A 57 3.13 -6.28 -7.50
C PHE A 57 4.10 -7.21 -8.21
N ASP A 58 5.38 -6.92 -8.02
CA ASP A 58 6.46 -7.78 -8.46
C ASP A 58 6.96 -8.58 -7.25
N ASP A 59 6.94 -9.91 -7.37
CA ASP A 59 7.45 -10.83 -6.36
C ASP A 59 8.81 -11.34 -6.80
N PHE A 60 9.86 -10.90 -6.10
CA PHE A 60 11.22 -11.33 -6.37
C PHE A 60 11.49 -12.82 -6.01
N GLY A 61 10.47 -13.57 -5.58
CA GLY A 61 10.52 -15.04 -5.47
C GLY A 61 11.20 -15.53 -4.20
N GLY A 62 10.90 -14.87 -3.07
CA GLY A 62 11.46 -15.19 -1.75
C GLY A 62 11.22 -16.63 -1.28
#